data_AF-A0A3R5THN8-F1
#
_entry.id   AF-A0A3R5THN8-F1
#
_cell.length_a   1.000
_cell.length_b   1.000
_cell.length_c   1.000
_cell.angle_alpha   90.00
_cell.angle_beta   90.00
_cell.angle_gamma   90.00
#
_symmetry.space_group_name_H-M   'P 1'
#
loop_
_entity.id
_entity.type
_entity.pdbx_description
1 polymer ?
#
loop_
_entity_poly.entity_id
_entity_poly.type
_entity_poly.pdbx_seq_one_letter_code
_entity_poly.pdbx_strand_id
1 'polypeptide(L)'
;LWNSQYKSPCYHREGTLRCLPYFLVIGFPKCGTTDLFERMKHHPEFIPSKMKELHWLSRYRFMPLFRRNSTVQIEKYSPDKPFGLHLYTQMFDELATTLETSEGHSHAIS
;
A
#
# COMPACT_ATOMS: atom_id res chain seq x y z
N LEU A 1 13.66 -11.49 -3.33
CA LEU A 1 13.48 -11.92 -4.73
C LEU A 1 12.01 -11.78 -5.05
N TRP A 2 11.69 -11.07 -6.13
CA TRP A 2 10.31 -10.79 -6.55
C TRP A 2 9.61 -12.08 -7.02
N ASN A 3 8.34 -12.25 -6.67
CA ASN A 3 7.54 -13.37 -7.19
C ASN A 3 6.69 -12.90 -8.38
N SER A 4 6.91 -13.47 -9.56
CA SER A 4 6.15 -13.17 -10.79
C SER A 4 4.78 -13.85 -10.88
N GLN A 5 4.40 -14.63 -9.87
CA GLN A 5 3.12 -15.36 -9.81
C GLN A 5 1.93 -14.44 -9.47
N TYR A 6 2.19 -13.24 -8.95
CA TYR A 6 1.16 -12.28 -8.58
C TYR A 6 1.21 -11.06 -9.51
N LYS A 7 0.04 -10.57 -9.94
CA LYS A 7 -0.09 -9.25 -10.59
C LYS A 7 0.57 -8.17 -9.73
N SER A 8 0.26 -8.17 -8.43
CA SER A 8 0.82 -7.22 -7.49
C SER A 8 2.28 -7.54 -7.17
N PRO A 9 3.12 -6.50 -7.09
CA PRO A 9 4.46 -6.56 -6.51
C PRO A 9 4.58 -7.19 -5.12
N CYS A 10 4.89 -8.48 -5.01
CA CYS A 10 4.96 -9.16 -3.71
C CYS A 10 6.31 -9.84 -3.41
N TYR A 11 6.62 -9.94 -2.11
CA TYR A 11 7.80 -10.63 -1.58
C TYR A 11 7.50 -11.22 -0.19
N HIS A 12 8.22 -12.29 0.18
CA HIS A 12 8.12 -12.86 1.52
C HIS A 12 9.16 -12.21 2.45
N ARG A 13 8.74 -11.92 3.69
CA ARG A 13 9.61 -11.49 4.78
C ARG A 13 9.21 -12.23 6.05
N GLU A 14 10.15 -12.92 6.67
CA GLU A 14 9.93 -13.66 7.93
C GLU A 14 8.74 -14.66 7.84
N GLY A 15 8.52 -15.25 6.66
CA GLY A 15 7.44 -16.20 6.41
C GLY A 15 6.07 -15.57 6.12
N THR A 16 5.96 -14.24 6.07
CA THR A 16 4.72 -13.54 5.70
C THR A 16 4.84 -12.91 4.31
N LEU A 17 3.85 -13.09 3.44
CA LEU A 17 3.77 -12.36 2.17
C LEU A 17 3.50 -10.87 2.44
N ARG A 18 4.22 -10.01 1.73
CA ARG A 18 4.05 -8.55 1.72
C ARG A 18 3.90 -8.10 0.28
N CYS A 19 2.94 -7.22 0.02
CA CYS A 19 2.65 -6.73 -1.32
C CYS A 19 2.66 -5.21 -1.36
N LEU A 20 3.06 -4.65 -2.50
CA LEU A 20 2.88 -3.25 -2.86
C LEU A 20 1.66 -3.14 -3.79
N PRO A 21 1.02 -1.96 -3.84
CA PRO A 21 -0.12 -1.78 -4.74
C PRO A 21 0.30 -1.95 -6.20
N TYR A 22 -0.55 -2.63 -6.97
CA TYR A 22 -0.37 -2.77 -8.43
C TYR A 22 -0.45 -1.41 -9.14
N PHE A 23 -1.34 -0.54 -8.69
CA PHE A 23 -1.50 0.81 -9.21
C PHE A 23 -1.85 1.81 -8.10
N LEU A 24 -1.66 3.10 -8.37
CA LEU A 24 -1.94 4.19 -7.44
C LEU A 24 -2.91 5.19 -8.05
N VAL A 25 -3.94 5.57 -7.29
CA VAL A 25 -4.81 6.70 -7.63
C VAL A 25 -4.24 7.96 -7.00
N ILE A 26 -3.36 8.66 -7.74
CA ILE A 26 -2.65 9.82 -7.22
C ILE A 26 -3.50 11.11 -7.25
N GLY A 27 -4.38 11.24 -8.26
CA GLY A 27 -5.40 12.27 -8.39
C GLY A 27 -4.98 13.73 -8.15
N PHE A 28 -6.01 14.57 -8.07
CA PHE A 28 -5.96 15.88 -7.41
C PHE A 28 -7.19 16.00 -6.49
N PRO A 29 -7.14 16.82 -5.43
CA PRO A 29 -8.31 17.06 -4.60
C PRO A 29 -9.52 17.51 -5.43
N LYS A 30 -10.71 17.03 -5.09
CA LYS A 30 -12.00 17.41 -5.71
C LYS A 30 -12.21 16.98 -7.17
N CYS A 31 -11.36 16.16 -7.76
CA CYS A 31 -11.59 15.61 -9.11
C CYS A 31 -12.36 14.26 -9.11
N GLY A 32 -13.12 13.95 -8.06
CA GLY A 32 -13.93 12.73 -8.00
C GLY A 32 -13.17 11.45 -7.61
N THR A 33 -11.95 11.54 -7.05
CA THR A 33 -11.19 10.35 -6.61
C THR A 33 -11.91 9.51 -5.56
N THR A 34 -12.75 10.13 -4.72
CA THR A 34 -13.60 9.39 -3.77
C THR A 34 -14.63 8.54 -4.50
N ASP A 35 -15.37 9.12 -5.45
CA ASP A 35 -16.39 8.39 -6.23
C ASP A 35 -15.76 7.25 -7.03
N LEU A 36 -14.63 7.52 -7.69
CA LEU A 36 -13.85 6.49 -8.39
C LEU A 36 -13.44 5.34 -7.44
N PHE A 37 -12.93 5.65 -6.26
CA PHE A 37 -12.52 4.65 -5.27
C PHE A 37 -13.70 3.79 -4.80
N GLU A 38 -14.84 4.41 -4.50
CA GLU A 38 -16.05 3.67 -4.09
C GLU A 38 -16.60 2.79 -5.22
N ARG A 39 -16.55 3.25 -6.48
CA ARG A 39 -16.94 2.41 -7.63
C ARG A 39 -16.01 1.22 -7.82
N MET A 40 -14.70 1.40 -7.68
CA MET A 40 -13.74 0.30 -7.82
C MET A 40 -13.94 -0.78 -6.76
N LYS A 41 -14.38 -0.46 -5.54
CA LYS A 41 -14.70 -1.47 -4.51
C LYS A 41 -15.76 -2.49 -4.94
N HIS A 42 -16.57 -2.16 -5.95
CA HIS A 42 -17.57 -3.08 -6.48
C HIS A 42 -16.98 -4.07 -7.50
N HIS A 43 -15.74 -3.87 -7.96
CA HIS A 43 -15.07 -4.78 -8.88
C HIS A 43 -14.53 -6.00 -8.11
N PRO A 44 -14.86 -7.24 -8.52
CA PRO A 44 -14.53 -8.44 -7.74
C PRO A 44 -13.02 -8.67 -7.58
N GLU A 45 -12.20 -8.24 -8.55
CA GLU A 45 -10.74 -8.38 -8.47
C GLU A 45 -10.05 -7.19 -7.79
N PHE A 46 -10.80 -6.16 -7.38
CA PHE A 46 -10.20 -5.00 -6.74
C PHE A 46 -10.18 -5.19 -5.22
N ILE A 47 -8.97 -5.33 -4.68
CA ILE A 47 -8.76 -5.39 -3.24
C ILE A 47 -8.29 -4.00 -2.77
N PRO A 48 -9.09 -3.28 -1.95
CA PRO A 48 -8.74 -1.94 -1.49
C PRO A 48 -7.62 -1.97 -0.44
N SER A 49 -6.91 -0.86 -0.29
CA SER A 49 -6.05 -0.64 0.88
C SER A 49 -6.89 -0.47 2.15
N LYS A 50 -6.29 -0.72 3.32
CA LYS A 50 -6.94 -0.56 4.63
C LYS A 50 -7.55 0.83 4.86
N MET A 51 -7.00 1.86 4.21
CA MET A 51 -7.47 3.24 4.31
C MET A 51 -7.27 3.99 2.99
N LYS A 52 -8.18 4.92 2.68
CA LYS A 52 -8.01 5.93 1.62
C LYS A 52 -6.96 6.95 2.04
N GLU A 53 -6.33 7.64 1.09
CA GLU A 53 -5.47 8.81 1.39
C GLU A 53 -4.31 8.47 2.35
N LEU A 54 -3.56 7.39 2.05
CA LEU A 54 -2.39 6.95 2.83
C LEU A 54 -1.33 8.04 3.01
N HIS A 55 -1.28 8.99 2.06
CA HIS A 55 -0.32 10.07 1.95
C HIS A 55 1.14 9.63 2.11
N TRP A 56 1.46 8.34 1.92
CA TRP A 56 2.78 7.79 2.25
C TRP A 56 3.89 8.48 1.45
N LEU A 57 3.71 8.56 0.13
CA LEU A 57 4.66 9.19 -0.79
C LEU A 57 4.80 10.71 -0.53
N SER A 58 3.71 11.38 -0.13
CA SER A 58 3.68 12.82 0.08
C SER A 58 3.88 13.23 1.55
N ARG A 59 4.02 12.27 2.46
CA ARG A 59 3.98 12.47 3.93
C ARG A 59 5.02 13.50 4.36
N TYR A 60 6.21 13.41 3.79
CA TYR A 60 7.32 14.32 4.06
C TYR A 60 7.13 15.75 3.56
N ARG A 61 6.33 15.93 2.51
CA ARG A 61 6.07 17.26 1.95
C ARG A 61 5.04 18.04 2.76
N PHE A 62 4.10 17.35 3.41
CA PHE A 62 2.93 17.98 4.02
C PHE A 62 2.76 17.68 5.53
N MET A 63 3.63 16.87 6.15
CA MET A 63 3.67 16.82 7.62
C MET A 63 4.21 18.15 8.14
N PRO A 64 3.45 18.89 8.96
CA PRO A 64 3.96 20.10 9.58
C PRO A 64 5.10 19.70 10.53
N LEU A 65 6.23 20.41 10.45
CA LEU A 65 7.37 20.34 11.39
C LEU A 65 7.00 20.69 12.85
N PHE A 66 5.71 20.71 13.19
CA PHE A 66 5.16 21.01 14.51
C PHE A 66 5.09 19.76 15.39
N ARG A 67 6.25 19.29 15.86
CA ARG A 67 6.44 18.75 17.22
C ARG A 67 7.93 18.57 17.48
N ARG A 68 8.41 19.22 18.55
CA ARG A 68 9.80 19.16 19.05
C ARG A 68 10.32 17.71 19.01
N ASN A 69 11.53 17.54 18.46
CA ASN A 69 12.28 16.30 18.14
C ASN A 69 12.04 15.75 16.71
N SER A 70 12.22 16.61 15.71
CA SER A 70 11.96 16.38 14.28
C SER A 70 12.87 15.36 13.59
N THR A 71 14.13 15.20 14.01
CA THR A 71 15.09 14.34 13.31
C THR A 71 14.76 12.84 13.44
N VAL A 72 14.32 12.40 14.63
CA VAL A 72 14.04 10.98 14.93
C VAL A 72 12.78 10.46 14.23
N GLN A 73 11.77 11.32 14.06
CA GLN A 73 10.53 10.95 13.36
C GLN A 73 10.75 10.89 11.84
N ILE A 74 11.56 11.79 11.27
CA ILE A 74 11.85 11.81 9.84
C ILE A 74 12.57 10.52 9.40
N GLU A 75 13.56 10.06 10.16
CA GLU A 75 14.25 8.78 9.85
C GLU A 75 13.33 7.56 9.90
N LYS A 76 12.40 7.52 10.87
CA LYS A 76 11.57 6.33 11.10
C LYS A 76 10.61 6.03 9.94
N TYR A 77 10.03 7.05 9.31
CA TYR A 77 9.04 6.85 8.24
C TYR A 77 9.65 6.91 6.83
N SER A 78 10.99 7.06 6.73
CA SER A 78 11.61 7.50 5.48
C SER A 78 11.53 6.36 4.47
N PRO A 79 11.13 6.62 3.20
CA PRO A 79 10.89 5.55 2.23
C PRO A 79 12.15 4.74 1.93
N ASP A 80 13.31 5.38 2.02
CA ASP A 80 14.65 4.83 1.85
C ASP A 80 15.11 3.96 3.04
N LYS A 81 14.40 3.99 4.17
CA LYS A 81 14.73 3.17 5.33
C LYS A 81 13.90 1.87 5.33
N PRO A 82 14.49 0.73 5.70
CA PRO A 82 13.81 -0.58 5.69
C PRO A 82 12.58 -0.63 6.63
N PHE A 83 12.55 0.22 7.66
CA PHE A 83 11.41 0.37 8.55
C PHE A 83 10.23 1.10 7.89
N GLY A 84 10.51 2.08 7.02
CA GLY A 84 9.48 2.81 6.28
C GLY A 84 8.74 1.90 5.29
N LEU A 85 9.46 1.12 4.48
CA LEU A 85 8.83 0.17 3.55
C LEU A 85 7.98 -0.89 4.28
N HIS A 86 8.42 -1.34 5.45
CA HIS A 86 7.65 -2.27 6.27
C HIS A 86 6.31 -1.67 6.71
N LEU A 87 6.33 -0.46 7.26
CA LEU A 87 5.10 0.24 7.66
C LEU A 87 4.18 0.54 6.48
N TYR A 88 4.75 0.82 5.29
CA TYR A 88 3.96 1.02 4.08
C TYR A 88 3.24 -0.26 3.66
N THR A 89 3.97 -1.37 3.59
CA THR A 89 3.42 -2.68 3.19
C THR A 89 2.36 -3.19 4.16
N GLN A 90 2.45 -2.85 5.45
CA GLN A 90 1.39 -3.14 6.44
C GLN A 90 0.01 -2.59 6.06
N MET A 91 -0.07 -1.52 5.26
CA MET A 91 -1.35 -0.97 4.79
C MET A 91 -2.06 -1.87 3.77
N PHE A 92 -1.35 -2.90 3.27
CA PHE A 92 -1.80 -3.86 2.25
C PHE A 92 -1.72 -5.32 2.76
N ASP A 93 -1.59 -5.54 4.07
CA ASP A 93 -1.50 -6.90 4.64
C ASP A 93 -2.78 -7.71 4.39
N GLU A 94 -3.94 -7.07 4.35
CA GLU A 94 -5.22 -7.71 3.98
C GLU A 94 -5.16 -8.25 2.55
N LEU A 95 -4.65 -7.44 1.61
CA LEU A 95 -4.42 -7.88 0.23
C LEU A 95 -3.44 -9.05 0.16
N ALA A 96 -2.34 -9.01 0.92
CA ALA A 96 -1.39 -10.12 0.95
C ALA A 96 -2.03 -11.41 1.49
N THR A 97 -2.85 -11.30 2.54
CA THR A 97 -3.57 -12.45 3.13
C THR A 97 -4.57 -13.04 2.13
N THR A 98 -5.32 -12.20 1.42
CA THR A 98 -6.27 -12.65 0.39
C THR A 98 -5.57 -13.30 -0.81
N LEU A 99 -4.35 -12.88 -1.15
CA LEU A 99 -3.57 -13.51 -2.22
C LEU A 99 -2.97 -14.86 -1.81
N GLU A 100 -2.64 -15.06 -0.52
CA GLU A 100 -2.15 -16.33 0.00
C GLU A 100 -3.24 -17.42 0.07
N THR A 101 -4.52 -17.06 0.24
CA THR A 101 -5.62 -18.03 0.27
C THR A 101 -5.89 -18.66 -1.10
N SER A 102 -6.38 -19.91 -1.12
CA SER A 102 -6.57 -20.72 -2.32
C SER A 102 -7.54 -20.13 -3.36
N GLU A 103 -8.44 -19.23 -2.95
CA GLU A 103 -9.38 -18.55 -3.86
C GLU A 103 -8.72 -17.39 -4.62
N GLY A 104 -7.72 -16.72 -4.01
CA GLY A 104 -6.97 -15.61 -4.61
C GLY A 104 -5.94 -16.03 -5.66
N HIS A 105 -5.45 -17.27 -5.60
CA HIS A 105 -4.48 -17.81 -6.57
C HIS A 105 -5.02 -17.86 -8.00
N SER A 106 -6.33 -18.14 -8.18
CA SER A 106 -6.99 -18.15 -9.50
C SER A 106 -7.04 -16.76 -10.15
N HIS A 107 -7.15 -15.69 -9.35
CA HIS A 107 -7.26 -14.29 -9.82
C HIS A 107 -5.89 -13.58 -9.90
N ALA A 108 -4.86 -14.15 -9.27
CA ALA A 108 -3.51 -13.62 -9.25
C ALA A 108 -2.70 -13.85 -10.54
N ILE A 109 -3.12 -14.81 -11.39
CA ILE A 109 -2.29 -15.41 -12.45
C ILE A 109 -2.65 -14.92 -13.89
N SER A 110 -3.78 -14.22 -14.11
CA SER A 110 -4.14 -13.74 -15.46
C SER A 110 -3.46 -12.45 -15.89
#